data_AF-A0A9B0WNG3-F1
#
_entry.id   AF-A0A9B0WNG3-F1
#
_cell.length_a   1.000
_cell.length_b   1.000
_cell.length_c   1.000
_cell.angle_alpha   90.00
_cell.angle_beta   90.00
_cell.angle_gamma   90.00
#
_symmetry.space_group_name_H-M   'P 1'
#
loop_
_entity.id
_entity.type
_entity.pdbx_description
1 polymer ?
#
loop_
_entity_poly.entity_id
_entity_poly.type
_entity_poly.pdbx_seq_one_letter_code
_entity_poly.pdbx_strand_id
1 'polypeptide(L)'
;MLGLTDWLFLILSTAEFILGLLMNGLIGLVNGSGWFKNKRISLCDFIITSLAISRILLLWVLLVDGVLLVFYPKEHESGVLMKMIDLFWTCTNHLSIWLTTCLGVLYCLKIACFSHPIFLWLKRRVSRVVAWLLLGALLLSCGSTLSLLHEFKVNSGFSGINVTGKEMERMSRKRGEYKLIHVLGTLWYLLPLVVSLVSYLLLILSLGRHTRRMRYTGAGCRDPSTEAHHRAIRIILSFFFLLLLYFLAFSVASTSYFFPETTMVLMAAEIIAMLYLVGHSFILILGNPKLRQTFVGLLQCESGCLKPGSKFVSPHRAAEDQKGP
;
A
#
# COMPACT_ATOMS: atom_id res chain seq x y z
N MET A 1 -2.54 -33.08 -8.48
CA MET A 1 -1.72 -32.98 -7.25
C MET A 1 -1.01 -31.65 -7.29
N LEU A 2 -1.04 -30.86 -6.21
CA LEU A 2 -0.28 -29.60 -6.16
C LEU A 2 1.22 -29.88 -6.34
N GLY A 3 1.88 -29.10 -7.19
CA GLY A 3 3.32 -29.12 -7.34
C GLY A 3 4.03 -28.44 -6.16
N LEU A 4 5.35 -28.63 -6.05
CA LEU A 4 6.17 -27.93 -5.06
C LEU A 4 6.02 -26.40 -5.17
N THR A 5 5.98 -25.88 -6.40
CA THR A 5 5.82 -24.45 -6.68
C THR A 5 4.52 -23.88 -6.10
N ASP A 6 3.41 -24.60 -6.23
CA ASP A 6 2.10 -24.18 -5.72
C ASP A 6 2.12 -24.10 -4.18
N TRP A 7 2.74 -25.08 -3.52
CA TRP A 7 2.90 -25.07 -2.07
C TRP A 7 3.78 -23.91 -1.59
N LEU A 8 4.91 -23.67 -2.26
CA LEU A 8 5.80 -22.55 -1.93
C LEU A 8 5.09 -21.21 -2.09
N PHE A 9 4.34 -21.04 -3.18
CA PHE A 9 3.53 -19.85 -3.43
C PHE A 9 2.49 -19.63 -2.32
N LEU A 10 1.70 -20.65 -1.98
CA LEU A 10 0.70 -20.53 -0.91
C LEU A 10 1.31 -20.19 0.45
N ILE A 11 2.44 -20.81 0.80
CA ILE A 11 3.15 -20.52 2.06
C ILE A 11 3.61 -19.07 2.09
N LEU A 12 4.21 -18.59 0.99
CA LEU A 12 4.72 -17.23 0.90
C LEU A 12 3.58 -16.20 0.92
N SER A 13 2.53 -16.39 0.12
CA SER A 13 1.33 -15.54 0.11
C SER A 13 0.67 -15.47 1.50
N THR A 14 0.58 -16.61 2.20
CA THR A 14 0.01 -16.66 3.55
C THR A 14 0.88 -15.92 4.57
N ALA A 15 2.20 -16.09 4.50
CA ALA A 15 3.13 -15.38 5.39
C ALA A 15 3.07 -13.86 5.19
N GLU A 16 3.06 -13.40 3.94
CA GLU A 16 2.95 -11.99 3.58
C GLU A 16 1.58 -11.42 3.96
N PHE A 17 0.50 -12.19 3.79
CA PHE A 17 -0.84 -11.83 4.23
C PHE A 17 -0.90 -11.59 5.74
N ILE A 18 -0.40 -12.52 6.55
CA ILE A 18 -0.39 -12.40 8.02
C ILE A 18 0.42 -11.17 8.45
N LEU A 19 1.62 -11.01 7.87
CA LEU A 19 2.47 -9.87 8.18
C LEU A 19 1.80 -8.56 7.77
N GLY A 20 1.21 -8.50 6.58
CA GLY A 20 0.48 -7.36 6.06
C GLY A 20 -0.72 -6.99 6.93
N LEU A 21 -1.49 -7.96 7.39
CA LEU A 21 -2.63 -7.76 8.29
C LEU A 21 -2.18 -7.19 9.64
N LEU A 22 -1.10 -7.72 10.21
CA LEU A 22 -0.55 -7.25 11.48
C LEU A 22 -0.03 -5.81 11.36
N MET A 23 0.76 -5.51 10.32
CA MET A 23 1.32 -4.18 10.11
C MET A 23 0.23 -3.13 9.82
N ASN A 24 -0.66 -3.40 8.87
CA ASN A 24 -1.72 -2.46 8.52
C ASN A 24 -2.76 -2.34 9.64
N GLY A 25 -3.05 -3.43 10.36
CA GLY A 25 -3.91 -3.42 11.55
C GLY A 25 -3.35 -2.51 12.64
N LEU A 26 -2.05 -2.60 12.93
CA LEU A 26 -1.38 -1.71 13.89
C LEU A 26 -1.46 -0.24 13.44
N ILE A 27 -1.19 0.04 12.16
CA ILE A 27 -1.29 1.39 11.59
C ILE A 27 -2.70 1.94 11.75
N GLY A 28 -3.72 1.16 11.39
CA GLY A 28 -5.13 1.55 11.51
C GLY A 28 -5.55 1.78 12.95
N LEU A 29 -5.14 0.91 13.88
CA LEU A 29 -5.46 1.02 15.30
C LEU A 29 -4.86 2.28 15.93
N VAL A 30 -3.55 2.51 15.73
CA VAL A 30 -2.84 3.62 16.38
C VAL A 30 -3.31 4.99 15.85
N ASN A 31 -3.56 5.09 14.55
CA ASN A 31 -4.00 6.35 13.93
C ASN A 31 -5.52 6.56 14.03
N GLY A 32 -6.30 5.48 13.97
CA GLY A 32 -7.75 5.50 14.15
C GLY A 32 -8.19 5.68 15.60
N SER A 33 -7.38 5.31 16.60
CA SER A 33 -7.73 5.48 18.02
C SER A 33 -8.05 6.92 18.42
N GLY A 34 -7.48 7.92 17.72
CA GLY A 34 -7.78 9.34 17.95
C GLY A 34 -9.22 9.70 17.58
N TRP A 35 -9.81 9.02 16.58
CA TRP A 35 -11.23 9.17 16.23
C TRP A 35 -12.10 8.80 17.42
N PHE A 36 -11.89 7.60 17.99
CA PHE A 36 -12.70 7.09 19.08
C PHE A 36 -12.60 7.95 20.35
N LYS A 37 -11.42 8.54 20.60
CA LYS A 37 -11.17 9.34 21.81
C LYS A 37 -11.65 10.79 21.71
N ASN A 38 -11.42 11.48 20.59
CA ASN A 38 -11.60 12.93 20.48
C ASN A 38 -12.59 13.37 19.38
N LYS A 39 -13.20 12.45 18.62
CA LYS A 39 -14.04 12.72 17.44
C LYS A 39 -13.42 13.68 16.40
N ARG A 40 -12.10 13.87 16.44
CA ARG A 40 -11.33 14.70 15.50
C ARG A 40 -10.16 13.88 15.01
N ILE A 41 -10.08 13.69 13.70
CA ILE A 41 -8.95 13.03 13.04
C ILE A 41 -8.17 14.07 12.23
N SER A 42 -6.85 14.05 12.34
CA SER A 42 -6.03 14.89 11.46
C SER A 42 -6.11 14.34 10.04
N LEU A 43 -5.96 15.20 9.03
CA LEU A 43 -6.02 14.76 7.62
C LEU A 43 -4.92 13.73 7.30
N CYS A 44 -3.76 13.81 7.96
CA CYS A 44 -2.69 12.83 7.83
C CYS A 44 -3.09 11.47 8.44
N ASP A 45 -3.64 11.48 9.66
CA ASP A 45 -4.10 10.26 10.32
C ASP A 45 -5.27 9.61 9.57
N PHE A 46 -6.16 10.42 8.99
CA PHE A 46 -7.24 9.96 8.13
C PHE A 46 -6.70 9.22 6.90
N ILE A 47 -5.76 9.81 6.17
CA ILE A 47 -5.19 9.16 4.96
C ILE A 47 -4.42 7.90 5.33
N ILE A 48 -3.64 7.92 6.40
CA ILE A 48 -2.90 6.74 6.87
C ILE A 48 -3.86 5.62 7.28
N THR A 49 -4.96 5.95 7.97
CA THR A 49 -5.97 4.97 8.39
C THR A 49 -6.73 4.42 7.18
N SER A 50 -7.18 5.28 6.27
CA SER A 50 -7.84 4.88 5.01
C SER A 50 -6.93 4.01 4.15
N LEU A 51 -5.63 4.33 4.09
CA LEU A 51 -4.62 3.53 3.38
C LEU A 51 -4.49 2.15 4.02
N ALA A 52 -4.41 2.06 5.35
CA ALA A 52 -4.35 0.79 6.05
C ALA A 52 -5.59 -0.09 5.79
N ILE A 53 -6.80 0.49 5.85
CA ILE A 53 -8.05 -0.22 5.56
C ILE A 53 -8.07 -0.72 4.11
N SER A 54 -7.75 0.16 3.15
CA SER A 54 -7.68 -0.19 1.72
C SER A 54 -6.70 -1.34 1.48
N ARG A 55 -5.56 -1.36 2.17
CA ARG A 55 -4.57 -2.44 2.04
C ARG A 55 -5.01 -3.75 2.67
N ILE A 56 -5.68 -3.72 3.82
CA ILE A 56 -6.25 -4.94 4.42
C ILE A 56 -7.23 -5.58 3.43
N LEU A 57 -8.14 -4.79 2.85
CA LEU A 57 -9.06 -5.27 1.83
C LEU A 57 -8.31 -5.83 0.61
N LEU A 58 -7.25 -5.16 0.17
CA LEU A 58 -6.45 -5.58 -0.98
C LEU A 58 -5.71 -6.91 -0.73
N LEU A 59 -5.14 -7.09 0.46
CA LEU A 59 -4.46 -8.33 0.87
C LEU A 59 -5.43 -9.52 0.92
N TRP A 60 -6.67 -9.30 1.38
CA TRP A 60 -7.71 -10.33 1.35
C TRP A 60 -8.05 -10.77 -0.08
N VAL A 61 -8.13 -9.81 -1.00
CA VAL A 61 -8.46 -10.07 -2.40
C VAL A 61 -7.36 -10.87 -3.07
N LEU A 62 -6.09 -10.49 -2.86
CA LEU A 62 -4.95 -11.25 -3.36
C LEU A 62 -4.91 -12.66 -2.81
N LEU A 63 -5.15 -12.84 -1.50
CA LEU A 63 -5.16 -14.17 -0.91
C LEU A 63 -6.26 -15.05 -1.53
N VAL A 64 -7.46 -14.51 -1.75
CA VAL A 64 -8.56 -15.23 -2.39
C VAL A 64 -8.22 -15.55 -3.85
N ASP A 65 -7.61 -14.60 -4.57
CA ASP A 65 -7.16 -14.76 -5.95
C ASP A 65 -6.12 -15.88 -6.09
N GLY A 66 -5.05 -15.84 -5.28
CA GLY A 66 -4.00 -16.87 -5.27
C GLY A 66 -4.52 -18.25 -4.86
N VAL A 67 -5.47 -18.32 -3.92
CA VAL A 67 -6.13 -19.59 -3.56
C VAL A 67 -6.95 -20.13 -4.74
N LEU A 68 -7.70 -19.28 -5.44
CA LEU A 68 -8.47 -19.68 -6.62
C LEU A 68 -7.56 -20.13 -7.76
N LEU A 69 -6.45 -19.41 -7.99
CA LEU A 69 -5.44 -19.75 -9.00
C LEU A 69 -4.90 -21.17 -8.80
N VAL A 70 -4.62 -21.57 -7.56
CA VAL A 70 -4.03 -22.88 -7.23
C VAL A 70 -5.07 -24.00 -7.16
N PHE A 71 -6.20 -23.78 -6.48
CA PHE A 71 -7.17 -24.86 -6.19
C PHE A 71 -8.27 -24.98 -7.24
N TYR A 72 -8.60 -23.90 -7.96
CA TYR A 72 -9.71 -23.85 -8.91
C TYR A 72 -9.33 -23.14 -10.23
N PRO A 73 -8.28 -23.59 -10.95
CA PRO A 73 -7.79 -22.90 -12.15
C PRO A 73 -8.83 -22.79 -13.28
N LYS A 74 -9.76 -23.76 -13.38
CA LYS A 74 -10.86 -23.72 -14.36
C LYS A 74 -11.90 -22.62 -14.08
N GLU A 75 -12.17 -22.36 -12.81
CA GLU A 75 -13.09 -21.30 -12.38
C GLU A 75 -12.41 -19.93 -12.41
N HIS A 76 -11.08 -19.89 -12.23
CA HIS A 76 -10.26 -18.70 -12.38
C HIS A 76 -10.27 -18.17 -13.83
N GLU A 77 -10.29 -19.05 -14.85
CA GLU A 77 -10.27 -18.61 -16.26
C GLU A 77 -11.59 -18.00 -16.77
N SER A 78 -12.75 -18.34 -16.21
CA SER A 78 -14.05 -17.94 -16.79
C SER A 78 -15.18 -17.64 -15.81
N GLY A 79 -14.93 -17.80 -14.51
CA GLY A 79 -15.93 -17.65 -13.46
C GLY A 79 -16.42 -16.21 -13.29
N VAL A 80 -17.71 -16.04 -13.00
CA VAL A 80 -18.29 -14.76 -12.58
C VAL A 80 -17.58 -14.24 -11.31
N LEU A 81 -17.13 -15.15 -10.46
CA LEU A 81 -16.35 -14.83 -9.26
C LEU A 81 -15.02 -14.15 -9.59
N MET A 82 -14.28 -14.63 -10.60
CA MET A 82 -13.01 -14.01 -11.01
C MET A 82 -13.23 -12.58 -11.49
N LYS A 83 -14.28 -12.34 -12.28
CA LYS A 83 -14.62 -10.98 -12.75
C LYS A 83 -14.91 -10.01 -11.60
N MET A 84 -15.56 -10.50 -10.54
CA MET A 84 -15.81 -9.70 -9.34
C MET A 84 -14.53 -9.44 -8.55
N ILE A 85 -13.63 -10.42 -8.47
CA ILE A 85 -12.31 -10.29 -7.86
C ILE A 85 -11.47 -9.27 -8.61
N ASP A 86 -11.37 -9.36 -9.94
CA ASP A 86 -10.64 -8.40 -10.78
C ASP A 86 -11.17 -6.97 -10.63
N LEU A 87 -12.49 -6.82 -10.57
CA LEU A 87 -13.14 -5.53 -10.37
C LEU A 87 -12.77 -4.93 -9.02
N PHE A 88 -12.87 -5.73 -7.96
CA PHE A 88 -12.60 -5.30 -6.60
C PHE A 88 -11.09 -5.07 -6.36
N TRP A 89 -10.24 -5.91 -6.95
CA TRP A 89 -8.79 -5.77 -7.01
C TRP A 89 -8.41 -4.44 -7.66
N THR A 90 -8.91 -4.18 -8.87
CA THR A 90 -8.60 -2.95 -9.62
C THR A 90 -9.00 -1.71 -8.85
N CYS A 91 -10.21 -1.70 -8.27
CA CYS A 91 -10.71 -0.61 -7.45
C CYS A 91 -9.81 -0.37 -6.23
N THR A 92 -9.56 -1.42 -5.46
CA THR A 92 -8.85 -1.31 -4.19
C THR A 92 -7.37 -0.97 -4.41
N ASN A 93 -6.75 -1.49 -5.47
CA ASN A 93 -5.38 -1.18 -5.86
C ASN A 93 -5.24 0.28 -6.31
N HIS A 94 -6.16 0.76 -7.15
CA HIS A 94 -6.22 2.18 -7.54
C HIS A 94 -6.33 3.09 -6.32
N LEU A 95 -7.28 2.79 -5.43
CA LEU A 95 -7.49 3.54 -4.20
C LEU A 95 -6.22 3.57 -3.35
N SER A 96 -5.55 2.42 -3.16
CA SER A 96 -4.31 2.29 -2.40
C SER A 96 -3.16 3.13 -2.99
N ILE A 97 -2.97 3.10 -4.32
CA ILE A 97 -1.93 3.88 -5.02
C ILE A 97 -2.20 5.38 -4.89
N TRP A 98 -3.45 5.80 -5.06
CA TRP A 98 -3.82 7.20 -4.91
C TRP A 98 -3.69 7.70 -3.47
N LEU A 99 -4.10 6.92 -2.48
CA LEU A 99 -3.90 7.23 -1.06
C LEU A 99 -2.41 7.34 -0.72
N THR A 100 -1.59 6.45 -1.27
CA THR A 100 -0.13 6.49 -1.15
C THR A 100 0.45 7.76 -1.78
N THR A 101 -0.03 8.13 -2.95
CA THR A 101 0.35 9.37 -3.67
C THR A 101 -0.02 10.61 -2.86
N CYS A 102 -1.25 10.65 -2.31
CA CYS A 102 -1.71 11.73 -1.45
C CYS A 102 -0.82 11.88 -0.21
N LEU A 103 -0.42 10.77 0.41
CA LEU A 103 0.50 10.76 1.54
C LEU A 103 1.90 11.28 1.15
N GLY A 104 2.40 10.88 -0.02
CA GLY A 104 3.67 11.39 -0.56
C GLY A 104 3.65 12.90 -0.81
N VAL A 105 2.59 13.41 -1.45
CA VAL A 105 2.38 14.86 -1.68
C VAL A 105 2.30 15.61 -0.34
N LEU A 106 1.57 15.07 0.64
CA LEU A 106 1.47 15.65 1.97
C LEU A 106 2.81 15.77 2.67
N TYR A 107 3.61 14.71 2.66
CA TYR A 107 4.94 14.74 3.24
C TYR A 107 5.86 15.70 2.49
N CYS A 108 5.78 15.74 1.16
CA CYS A 108 6.50 16.71 0.35
C CYS A 108 6.15 18.15 0.76
N LEU A 109 4.86 18.51 0.81
CA LEU A 109 4.44 19.86 1.16
C LEU A 109 4.77 20.25 2.60
N LYS A 110 4.79 19.28 3.53
CA LYS A 110 5.20 19.52 4.92
C LYS A 110 6.70 19.76 5.07
N ILE A 111 7.51 18.93 4.43
CA ILE A 111 8.96 18.85 4.70
C ILE A 111 9.76 19.74 3.74
N ALA A 112 9.36 19.83 2.47
CA ALA A 112 10.09 20.61 1.50
C ALA A 112 9.91 22.13 1.73
N CYS A 113 11.01 22.84 1.48
CA CYS A 113 11.17 24.28 1.64
C CYS A 113 11.65 24.87 0.31
N PHE A 114 10.71 25.08 -0.62
CA PHE A 114 10.95 25.83 -1.85
C PHE A 114 10.35 27.22 -1.75
N SER A 115 11.09 28.22 -2.22
CA SER A 115 10.64 29.60 -2.35
C SER A 115 9.81 29.86 -3.61
N HIS A 116 9.49 28.83 -4.40
CA HIS A 116 8.73 28.98 -5.65
C HIS A 116 7.26 29.31 -5.36
N PRO A 117 6.64 30.30 -6.03
CA PRO A 117 5.29 30.77 -5.71
C PRO A 117 4.22 29.68 -5.79
N ILE A 118 4.30 28.79 -6.78
CA ILE A 118 3.38 27.63 -6.92
C ILE A 118 3.50 26.68 -5.72
N PHE A 119 4.71 26.41 -5.25
CA PHE A 119 4.93 25.52 -4.11
C PHE A 119 4.38 26.14 -2.82
N LEU A 120 4.60 27.44 -2.60
CA LEU A 120 4.04 28.15 -1.46
C LEU A 120 2.50 28.20 -1.51
N TRP A 121 1.93 28.35 -2.70
CA TRP A 121 0.48 28.29 -2.92
C TRP A 121 -0.09 26.91 -2.56
N LEU A 122 0.52 25.84 -3.06
CA LEU A 122 0.15 24.45 -2.72
C LEU A 122 0.27 24.19 -1.22
N LYS A 123 1.38 24.64 -0.60
CA LYS A 123 1.64 24.52 0.85
C LYS A 123 0.60 25.25 1.70
N ARG A 124 0.10 26.40 1.24
CA ARG A 124 -0.97 27.14 1.93
C ARG A 124 -2.34 26.45 1.84
N ARG A 125 -2.55 25.62 0.82
CA ARG A 125 -3.84 24.96 0.53
C ARG A 125 -3.79 23.44 0.68
N VAL A 126 -2.85 22.91 1.47
CA VAL A 126 -2.60 21.47 1.63
C VAL A 126 -3.88 20.66 1.83
N SER A 127 -4.74 21.03 2.79
CA SER A 127 -5.96 20.28 3.06
C SER A 127 -6.91 20.23 1.86
N ARG A 128 -6.97 21.32 1.09
CA ARG A 128 -7.83 21.42 -0.10
C ARG A 128 -7.24 20.62 -1.26
N VAL A 129 -5.94 20.75 -1.52
CA VAL A 129 -5.23 20.00 -2.58
C VAL A 129 -5.41 18.51 -2.36
N VAL A 130 -5.25 18.06 -1.12
CA VAL A 130 -5.32 16.63 -0.78
C VAL A 130 -6.76 16.13 -0.77
N ALA A 131 -7.73 16.94 -0.34
CA ALA A 131 -9.14 16.60 -0.50
C ALA A 131 -9.55 16.43 -1.97
N TRP A 132 -9.07 17.30 -2.87
CA TRP A 132 -9.30 17.16 -4.31
C TRP A 132 -8.61 15.93 -4.90
N LEU A 133 -7.39 15.62 -4.46
CA LEU A 133 -6.69 14.39 -4.85
C LEU A 133 -7.44 13.13 -4.38
N LEU A 134 -7.96 13.13 -3.14
CA LEU A 134 -8.78 12.05 -2.61
C LEU A 134 -10.09 11.90 -3.37
N LEU A 135 -10.76 13.00 -3.70
CA LEU A 135 -11.97 12.98 -4.50
C LEU A 135 -11.69 12.46 -5.92
N GLY A 136 -10.58 12.91 -6.53
CA GLY A 136 -10.08 12.39 -7.79
C GLY A 136 -9.82 10.89 -7.70
N ALA A 137 -9.15 10.42 -6.64
CA ALA A 137 -8.90 9.00 -6.40
C ALA A 137 -10.19 8.16 -6.38
N LEU A 138 -11.20 8.62 -5.64
CA LEU A 138 -12.51 7.97 -5.55
C LEU A 138 -13.22 7.92 -6.90
N LEU A 139 -13.28 9.05 -7.61
CA LEU A 139 -13.92 9.14 -8.92
C LEU A 139 -13.21 8.28 -9.96
N LEU A 140 -11.87 8.29 -9.95
CA LEU A 140 -11.05 7.52 -10.87
C LEU A 140 -11.14 6.02 -10.58
N SER A 141 -11.15 5.63 -9.31
CA SER A 141 -11.37 4.25 -8.88
C SER A 141 -12.76 3.76 -9.31
N CYS A 142 -13.80 4.56 -9.05
CA CYS A 142 -15.16 4.25 -9.47
C CYS A 142 -15.27 4.17 -11.01
N GLY A 143 -14.71 5.12 -11.74
CA GLY A 143 -14.70 5.12 -13.20
C GLY A 143 -14.03 3.87 -13.79
N SER A 144 -12.90 3.44 -13.21
CA SER A 144 -12.23 2.21 -13.64
C SER A 144 -13.13 0.97 -13.46
N THR A 145 -13.88 0.90 -12.36
CA THR A 145 -14.84 -0.20 -12.13
C THR A 145 -16.04 -0.17 -13.08
N LEU A 146 -16.58 1.01 -13.36
CA LEU A 146 -17.69 1.15 -14.32
C LEU A 146 -17.27 0.75 -15.74
N SER A 147 -16.05 1.10 -16.14
CA SER A 147 -15.50 0.74 -17.45
C SER A 147 -15.41 -0.79 -17.61
N LEU A 148 -14.87 -1.48 -16.60
CA LEU A 148 -14.79 -2.95 -16.60
C LEU A 148 -16.18 -3.61 -16.57
N LEU A 149 -17.13 -3.06 -15.80
CA LEU A 149 -18.50 -3.59 -15.74
C LEU A 149 -19.22 -3.48 -17.09
N HIS A 150 -19.03 -2.37 -17.81
CA HIS A 150 -19.59 -2.18 -19.15
C HIS A 150 -19.01 -3.20 -20.14
N GLU A 151 -17.69 -3.43 -20.09
CA GLU A 151 -17.02 -4.43 -20.93
C GLU A 151 -17.53 -5.85 -20.66
N PHE A 152 -17.70 -6.23 -19.39
CA PHE A 152 -18.27 -7.54 -19.03
C PHE A 152 -19.69 -7.74 -19.56
N LYS A 153 -20.54 -6.70 -19.49
CA LYS A 153 -21.92 -6.75 -19.98
C LYS A 153 -21.99 -6.91 -21.51
N VAL A 154 -21.09 -6.23 -22.23
CA VAL A 154 -20.98 -6.36 -23.69
C VAL A 154 -20.49 -7.76 -24.09
N ASN A 155 -19.55 -8.35 -23.33
CA ASN A 155 -19.00 -9.66 -23.64
C ASN A 155 -20.00 -10.81 -23.34
N SER A 156 -20.78 -10.72 -22.25
CA SER A 156 -21.80 -11.74 -21.93
C SER A 156 -22.97 -11.76 -22.90
N GLY A 157 -23.34 -10.61 -23.48
CA GLY A 157 -24.43 -10.52 -24.47
C GLY A 157 -24.13 -11.19 -25.81
N PHE A 158 -22.87 -11.56 -26.07
CA PHE A 158 -22.41 -12.06 -27.38
C PHE A 158 -22.08 -13.57 -27.38
N SER A 159 -22.09 -14.23 -26.22
CA SER A 159 -21.71 -15.64 -26.07
C SER A 159 -22.72 -16.66 -26.64
N GLY A 160 -23.80 -16.22 -27.28
CA GLY A 160 -24.90 -17.07 -27.74
C GLY A 160 -25.06 -17.22 -29.25
N ILE A 161 -24.14 -16.73 -30.09
CA ILE A 161 -24.33 -16.70 -31.55
C ILE A 161 -23.21 -17.47 -32.28
N ASN A 162 -23.61 -18.45 -33.09
CA ASN A 162 -22.75 -19.35 -33.86
C ASN A 162 -21.77 -18.61 -34.78
N VAL A 163 -20.52 -19.11 -34.82
CA VAL A 163 -19.36 -18.49 -35.45
C VAL A 163 -19.38 -18.67 -36.98
N THR A 164 -19.33 -17.57 -37.73
CA THR A 164 -19.10 -17.53 -39.20
C THR A 164 -17.81 -16.77 -39.52
N GLY A 165 -17.17 -16.95 -40.69
CA GLY A 165 -15.86 -16.37 -41.05
C GLY A 165 -15.69 -14.84 -40.90
N LYS A 166 -16.77 -14.04 -40.90
CA LYS A 166 -16.74 -12.59 -40.58
C LYS A 166 -16.46 -12.30 -39.08
N GLU A 167 -16.65 -13.29 -38.20
CA GLU A 167 -16.37 -13.18 -36.76
C GLU A 167 -14.87 -13.23 -36.45
N MET A 168 -14.05 -13.87 -37.30
CA MET A 168 -12.59 -13.97 -37.10
C MET A 168 -11.90 -12.61 -37.29
N GLU A 169 -12.38 -11.81 -38.24
CA GLU A 169 -11.95 -10.43 -38.46
C GLU A 169 -12.43 -9.51 -37.32
N ARG A 170 -13.65 -9.73 -36.79
CA ARG A 170 -14.14 -9.06 -35.57
C ARG A 170 -13.34 -9.43 -34.31
N MET A 171 -12.92 -10.70 -34.16
CA MET A 171 -12.06 -11.12 -33.05
C MET A 171 -10.67 -10.50 -33.13
N SER A 172 -10.08 -10.41 -34.33
CA SER A 172 -8.81 -9.70 -34.56
C SER A 172 -8.92 -8.21 -34.19
N ARG A 173 -10.02 -7.55 -34.60
CA ARG A 173 -10.32 -6.16 -34.24
C ARG A 173 -10.56 -5.98 -32.73
N LYS A 174 -11.29 -6.88 -32.08
CA LYS A 174 -11.52 -6.91 -30.63
C LYS A 174 -10.23 -7.18 -29.84
N ARG A 175 -9.29 -7.96 -30.38
CA ARG A 175 -7.94 -8.14 -29.80
C ARG A 175 -7.13 -6.84 -29.86
N GLY A 176 -7.31 -6.04 -30.91
CA GLY A 176 -6.79 -4.67 -31.02
C GLY A 176 -7.45 -3.69 -30.04
N GLU A 177 -8.77 -3.78 -29.86
CA GLU A 177 -9.53 -2.97 -28.89
C GLU A 177 -9.17 -3.33 -27.44
N TYR A 178 -9.03 -4.62 -27.11
CA TYR A 178 -8.55 -5.10 -25.81
C TYR A 178 -7.12 -4.61 -25.54
N LYS A 179 -6.24 -4.65 -26.55
CA LYS A 179 -4.89 -4.09 -26.45
C LYS A 179 -4.92 -2.57 -26.21
N LEU A 180 -5.86 -1.86 -26.83
CA LEU A 180 -6.08 -0.43 -26.60
C LEU A 180 -6.59 -0.17 -25.17
N ILE A 181 -7.57 -0.95 -24.69
CA ILE A 181 -8.14 -0.86 -23.33
C ILE A 181 -7.08 -1.18 -22.27
N HIS A 182 -6.25 -2.20 -22.48
CA HIS A 182 -5.15 -2.55 -21.59
C HIS A 182 -4.07 -1.44 -21.55
N VAL A 183 -3.76 -0.83 -22.70
CA VAL A 183 -2.86 0.33 -22.80
C VAL A 183 -3.48 1.58 -22.14
N LEU A 184 -4.78 1.83 -22.33
CA LEU A 184 -5.50 2.91 -21.65
C LEU A 184 -5.59 2.69 -20.12
N GLY A 185 -5.76 1.45 -19.67
CA GLY A 185 -5.75 1.07 -18.26
C GLY A 185 -4.39 1.32 -17.62
N THR A 186 -3.30 1.04 -18.36
CA THR A 186 -1.93 1.38 -17.92
C THR A 186 -1.74 2.89 -17.80
N LEU A 187 -2.39 3.67 -18.68
CA LEU A 187 -2.36 5.14 -18.65
C LEU A 187 -2.90 5.72 -17.33
N TRP A 188 -3.86 5.04 -16.72
CA TRP A 188 -4.49 5.46 -15.48
C TRP A 188 -3.54 5.41 -14.28
N TYR A 189 -2.61 4.46 -14.29
CA TYR A 189 -1.56 4.33 -13.29
C TYR A 189 -0.38 5.31 -13.51
N LEU A 190 -0.23 5.86 -14.71
CA LEU A 190 0.83 6.86 -15.00
C LEU A 190 0.60 8.17 -14.25
N LEU A 191 -0.65 8.59 -14.05
CA LEU A 191 -0.95 9.85 -13.37
C LEU A 191 -0.45 9.87 -11.90
N PRO A 192 -0.82 8.91 -11.02
CA PRO A 192 -0.30 8.87 -9.66
C PRO A 192 1.22 8.64 -9.63
N LEU A 193 1.79 7.93 -10.61
CA LEU A 193 3.24 7.77 -10.77
C LEU A 193 3.94 9.12 -11.00
N VAL A 194 3.47 9.90 -11.98
CA VAL A 194 4.06 11.21 -12.31
C VAL A 194 3.93 12.17 -11.13
N VAL A 195 2.76 12.23 -10.49
CA VAL A 195 2.54 13.08 -9.30
C VAL A 195 3.48 12.68 -8.17
N SER A 196 3.65 11.38 -7.93
CA SER A 196 4.59 10.86 -6.93
C SER A 196 6.03 11.21 -7.28
N LEU A 197 6.47 10.95 -8.51
CA LEU A 197 7.82 11.28 -9.01
C LEU A 197 8.15 12.76 -8.79
N VAL A 198 7.28 13.65 -9.25
CA VAL A 198 7.46 15.11 -9.06
C VAL A 198 7.55 15.44 -7.57
N SER A 199 6.68 14.86 -6.74
CA SER A 199 6.68 15.10 -5.29
C SER A 199 7.98 14.66 -4.62
N TYR A 200 8.47 13.46 -4.92
CA TYR A 200 9.71 12.93 -4.35
C TYR A 200 10.94 13.67 -4.89
N LEU A 201 10.99 14.00 -6.17
CA LEU A 201 12.07 14.80 -6.77
C LEU A 201 12.17 16.18 -6.11
N LEU A 202 11.04 16.87 -5.94
CA LEU A 202 11.00 18.13 -5.19
C LEU A 202 11.53 17.93 -3.77
N LEU A 203 11.07 16.91 -3.06
CA LEU A 203 11.49 16.64 -1.69
C LEU A 203 13.00 16.37 -1.58
N ILE A 204 13.58 15.58 -2.48
CA ILE A 204 15.02 15.30 -2.56
C ILE A 204 15.81 16.58 -2.86
N LEU A 205 15.39 17.38 -3.84
CA LEU A 205 16.05 18.63 -4.21
C LEU A 205 16.02 19.64 -3.06
N SER A 206 14.89 19.76 -2.36
CA SER A 206 14.75 20.61 -1.17
C SER A 206 15.72 20.19 -0.08
N LEU A 207 15.75 18.91 0.25
CA LEU A 207 16.64 18.34 1.26
C LEU A 207 18.11 18.51 0.89
N GLY A 208 18.47 18.31 -0.38
CA GLY A 208 19.82 18.51 -0.89
C GLY A 208 20.28 19.96 -0.71
N ARG A 209 19.43 20.93 -1.06
CA ARG A 209 19.70 22.37 -0.85
C ARG A 209 19.82 22.70 0.64
N HIS A 210 18.92 22.19 1.47
CA HIS A 210 18.93 22.43 2.91
C HIS A 210 20.19 21.85 3.58
N THR A 211 20.55 20.61 3.25
CA THR A 211 21.75 19.94 3.76
C THR A 211 23.03 20.66 3.31
N ARG A 212 23.08 21.09 2.05
CA ARG A 212 24.20 21.90 1.53
C ARG A 212 24.31 23.22 2.29
N ARG A 213 23.19 23.89 2.57
CA ARG A 213 23.18 25.14 3.35
C ARG A 213 23.67 24.91 4.78
N MET A 214 23.19 23.87 5.48
CA MET A 214 23.68 23.52 6.82
C MET A 214 25.19 23.24 6.84
N ARG A 215 25.73 22.55 5.83
CA ARG A 215 27.17 22.29 5.72
C ARG A 215 28.00 23.56 5.55
N TYR A 216 27.52 24.54 4.79
CA TYR A 216 28.23 25.82 4.60
C TYR A 216 28.11 26.77 5.79
N THR A 217 27.04 26.70 6.59
CA THR A 217 26.87 27.57 7.75
C THR A 217 27.70 27.14 8.97
N GLY A 218 28.61 26.17 8.82
CA GLY A 218 29.52 25.78 9.90
C GLY A 218 28.81 25.15 11.11
N ALA A 219 27.59 24.63 10.93
CA ALA A 219 26.91 23.83 11.95
C ALA A 219 27.56 22.44 12.04
N GLY A 220 28.85 22.42 12.39
CA GLY A 220 29.60 21.26 12.81
C GLY A 220 29.22 20.91 14.24
N CYS A 221 28.01 20.39 14.44
CA CYS A 221 27.69 19.65 15.64
C CYS A 221 26.68 18.57 15.28
N ARG A 222 26.85 17.42 15.93
CA ARG A 222 26.06 16.21 15.77
C ARG A 222 24.70 16.43 16.43
N ASP A 223 23.94 17.40 15.94
CA ASP A 223 22.67 17.78 16.54
C ASP A 223 21.64 16.66 16.31
N PRO A 224 20.90 16.25 17.36
CA PRO A 224 19.86 15.22 17.24
C PRO A 224 18.76 15.59 16.22
N SER A 225 18.58 16.89 15.93
CA SER A 225 17.69 17.40 14.87
C SER A 225 18.18 17.02 13.46
N THR A 226 19.50 17.06 13.22
CA THR A 226 20.10 16.73 11.93
C THR A 226 20.02 15.23 11.64
N GLU A 227 20.20 14.39 12.66
CA GLU A 227 20.07 12.93 12.55
C GLU A 227 18.60 12.53 12.33
N ALA A 228 17.66 13.17 13.03
CA ALA A 228 16.23 12.98 12.81
C ALA A 228 15.84 13.37 11.38
N HIS A 229 16.39 14.47 10.86
CA HIS A 229 16.17 14.89 9.48
C HIS A 229 16.71 13.84 8.50
N HIS A 230 17.98 13.42 8.63
CA HIS A 230 18.60 12.39 7.78
C HIS A 230 17.84 11.05 7.80
N ARG A 231 17.32 10.66 8.96
CA ARG A 231 16.46 9.48 9.09
C ARG A 231 15.19 9.63 8.25
N ALA A 232 14.50 10.76 8.36
CA ALA A 232 13.31 11.05 7.54
C ALA A 232 13.62 11.01 6.04
N ILE A 233 14.77 11.57 5.61
CA ILE A 233 15.23 11.48 4.21
C ILE A 233 15.33 10.02 3.76
N ARG A 234 16.00 9.18 4.56
CA ARG A 234 16.18 7.75 4.24
C ARG A 234 14.84 7.05 4.04
N ILE A 235 13.88 7.27 4.94
CA ILE A 235 12.54 6.69 4.85
C ILE A 235 11.81 7.13 3.58
N ILE A 236 11.87 8.42 3.25
CA ILE A 236 11.26 9.00 2.05
C ILE A 236 11.88 8.40 0.77
N LEU A 237 13.21 8.25 0.74
CA LEU A 237 13.92 7.62 -0.38
C LEU A 237 13.54 6.14 -0.51
N SER A 238 13.41 5.42 0.61
CA SER A 238 12.95 4.03 0.59
C SER A 238 11.52 3.91 0.08
N PHE A 239 10.61 4.82 0.44
CA PHE A 239 9.26 4.87 -0.15
C PHE A 239 9.30 5.10 -1.66
N PHE A 240 10.12 6.05 -2.11
CA PHE A 240 10.28 6.33 -3.53
C PHE A 240 10.81 5.13 -4.32
N PHE A 241 11.83 4.47 -3.79
CA PHE A 241 12.44 3.30 -4.43
C PHE A 241 11.48 2.11 -4.49
N LEU A 242 10.76 1.82 -3.40
CA LEU A 242 9.72 0.78 -3.41
C LEU A 242 8.63 1.07 -4.42
N LEU A 243 8.20 2.34 -4.55
CA LEU A 243 7.22 2.74 -5.55
C LEU A 243 7.71 2.44 -6.97
N LEU A 244 8.95 2.84 -7.29
CA LEU A 244 9.54 2.61 -8.61
C LEU A 244 9.65 1.12 -8.94
N LEU A 245 10.09 0.30 -7.98
CA LEU A 245 10.16 -1.15 -8.10
C LEU A 245 8.78 -1.76 -8.38
N TYR A 246 7.74 -1.34 -7.65
CA TYR A 246 6.39 -1.82 -7.85
C TYR A 246 5.86 -1.47 -9.26
N PHE A 247 6.06 -0.23 -9.71
CA PHE A 247 5.66 0.17 -11.05
C PHE A 247 6.42 -0.58 -12.15
N LEU A 248 7.72 -0.84 -11.94
CA LEU A 248 8.50 -1.63 -12.88
C LEU A 248 7.99 -3.07 -12.94
N ALA A 249 7.75 -3.70 -11.79
CA ALA A 249 7.19 -5.05 -11.71
C ALA A 249 5.80 -5.15 -12.34
N PHE A 250 4.92 -4.18 -12.05
CA PHE A 250 3.59 -4.10 -12.66
C PHE A 250 3.66 -3.93 -14.18
N SER A 251 4.61 -3.13 -14.67
CA SER A 251 4.82 -2.95 -16.12
C SER A 251 5.30 -4.24 -16.77
N VAL A 252 6.25 -4.94 -16.14
CA VAL A 252 6.74 -6.24 -16.60
C VAL A 252 5.62 -7.28 -16.61
N ALA A 253 4.84 -7.38 -15.53
CA ALA A 253 3.69 -8.27 -15.42
C ALA A 253 2.58 -7.96 -16.45
N SER A 254 2.38 -6.68 -16.76
CA SER A 254 1.44 -6.27 -17.82
C SER A 254 1.94 -6.66 -19.22
N THR A 255 3.25 -6.65 -19.44
CA THR A 255 3.86 -7.08 -20.71
C THR A 255 4.02 -8.60 -20.81
N SER A 256 4.07 -9.33 -19.69
CA SER A 256 4.18 -10.78 -19.70
C SER A 256 2.92 -11.48 -20.18
N TYR A 257 1.78 -10.77 -20.26
CA TYR A 257 0.56 -11.24 -20.92
C TYR A 257 0.79 -11.62 -22.40
N PHE A 258 1.88 -11.15 -23.01
CA PHE A 258 2.29 -11.53 -24.37
C PHE A 258 3.10 -12.83 -24.44
N PHE A 259 3.47 -13.44 -23.31
CA PHE A 259 4.32 -14.64 -23.24
C PHE A 259 3.52 -15.89 -22.80
N PRO A 260 3.90 -17.10 -23.25
CA PRO A 260 3.14 -18.33 -23.04
C PRO A 260 3.20 -18.94 -21.63
N GLU A 261 4.15 -18.54 -20.77
CA GLU A 261 4.28 -19.05 -19.39
C GLU A 261 3.50 -18.19 -18.37
N THR A 262 2.18 -18.10 -18.54
CA THR A 262 1.35 -17.13 -17.82
C THR A 262 1.23 -17.41 -16.31
N THR A 263 1.10 -18.68 -15.88
CA THR A 263 0.78 -19.00 -14.47
C THR A 263 1.90 -18.68 -13.48
N MET A 264 3.16 -19.03 -13.78
CA MET A 264 4.28 -18.71 -12.89
C MET A 264 4.51 -17.19 -12.81
N VAL A 265 4.27 -16.48 -13.90
CA VAL A 265 4.41 -15.02 -13.92
C VAL A 265 3.30 -14.35 -13.11
N LEU A 266 2.06 -14.87 -13.16
CA LEU A 266 0.96 -14.41 -12.31
C LEU A 266 1.27 -14.63 -10.82
N MET A 267 1.74 -15.83 -10.45
CA MET A 267 2.17 -16.12 -9.08
C MET A 267 3.29 -15.17 -8.62
N ALA A 268 4.31 -14.96 -9.45
CA ALA A 268 5.41 -14.04 -9.12
C ALA A 268 4.93 -12.59 -9.01
N ALA A 269 4.03 -12.14 -9.89
CA ALA A 269 3.46 -10.80 -9.85
C ALA A 269 2.64 -10.57 -8.58
N GLU A 270 1.86 -11.56 -8.15
CA GLU A 270 1.09 -11.52 -6.90
C GLU A 270 2.01 -11.39 -5.67
N ILE A 271 3.05 -12.22 -5.58
CA ILE A 271 4.05 -12.14 -4.51
C ILE A 271 4.72 -10.76 -4.50
N ILE A 272 5.13 -10.24 -5.65
CA ILE A 272 5.75 -8.91 -5.71
C ILE A 272 4.77 -7.81 -5.27
N ALA A 273 3.48 -7.93 -5.62
CA ALA A 273 2.45 -6.99 -5.19
C ALA A 273 2.23 -7.03 -3.68
N MET A 274 2.10 -8.23 -3.10
CA MET A 274 1.99 -8.44 -1.65
C MET A 274 3.22 -7.88 -0.90
N LEU A 275 4.44 -8.21 -1.37
CA LEU A 275 5.70 -7.67 -0.84
C LEU A 275 5.74 -6.14 -0.86
N TYR A 276 5.24 -5.50 -1.93
CA TYR A 276 5.15 -4.04 -1.99
C TYR A 276 4.22 -3.49 -0.90
N LEU A 277 3.03 -4.08 -0.72
CA LEU A 277 2.06 -3.65 0.28
C LEU A 277 2.62 -3.79 1.70
N VAL A 278 3.27 -4.92 1.99
CA VAL A 278 3.92 -5.20 3.27
C VAL A 278 5.11 -4.26 3.49
N GLY A 279 6.02 -4.18 2.52
CA GLY A 279 7.23 -3.37 2.58
C GLY A 279 6.92 -1.89 2.79
N HIS A 280 5.93 -1.35 2.08
CA HIS A 280 5.50 0.03 2.30
C HIS A 280 4.91 0.24 3.71
N SER A 281 4.17 -0.73 4.23
CA SER A 281 3.59 -0.63 5.59
C SER A 281 4.69 -0.68 6.66
N PHE A 282 5.70 -1.53 6.45
CA PHE A 282 6.90 -1.61 7.28
C PHE A 282 7.68 -0.28 7.32
N ILE A 283 7.94 0.32 6.15
CA ILE A 283 8.62 1.63 6.08
C ILE A 283 7.79 2.71 6.79
N LEU A 284 6.46 2.69 6.67
CA LEU A 284 5.59 3.65 7.34
C LEU A 284 5.66 3.54 8.86
N ILE A 285 5.71 2.32 9.39
CA ILE A 285 5.91 2.06 10.82
C ILE A 285 7.26 2.58 11.28
N LEU A 286 8.33 2.29 10.54
CA LEU A 286 9.67 2.79 10.85
C LEU A 286 9.76 4.32 10.79
N GLY A 287 9.00 4.93 9.88
CA GLY A 287 9.04 6.36 9.62
C GLY A 287 8.24 7.24 10.57
N ASN A 288 7.27 6.65 11.28
CA ASN A 288 6.47 7.38 12.24
C ASN A 288 6.90 7.00 13.66
N PRO A 289 7.43 7.93 14.48
CA PRO A 289 7.93 7.61 15.81
C PRO A 289 6.86 7.03 16.73
N LYS A 290 5.59 7.47 16.60
CA LYS A 290 4.45 6.96 17.36
C LYS A 290 4.16 5.49 17.01
N LEU A 291 4.15 5.15 15.72
CA LEU A 291 3.95 3.77 15.26
C LEU A 291 5.12 2.88 15.65
N ARG A 292 6.35 3.36 15.45
CA ARG A 292 7.58 2.66 15.82
C ARG A 292 7.63 2.31 17.30
N GLN A 293 7.32 3.26 18.18
CA GLN A 293 7.29 3.02 19.63
C GLN A 293 6.26 1.95 20.01
N THR A 294 5.06 2.02 19.42
CA THR A 294 4.00 1.03 19.68
C THR A 294 4.41 -0.36 19.19
N PHE A 295 5.01 -0.45 18.00
CA PHE A 295 5.51 -1.70 17.42
C PHE A 295 6.60 -2.35 18.29
N VAL A 296 7.58 -1.57 18.74
CA VAL A 296 8.63 -2.06 19.65
C VAL A 296 8.04 -2.52 20.99
N GLY A 297 7.07 -1.79 21.54
CA GLY A 297 6.38 -2.18 22.77
C GLY A 297 5.66 -3.53 22.64
N LEU A 298 5.00 -3.79 21.51
CA LEU A 298 4.34 -5.07 21.25
C LEU A 298 5.35 -6.23 21.19
N LEU A 299 6.47 -6.05 20.47
CA LEU A 299 7.54 -7.06 20.40
C LEU A 299 8.16 -7.35 21.76
N GLN A 300 8.31 -6.33 22.61
CA GLN A 300 8.85 -6.47 23.97
C GLN A 300 7.87 -7.17 24.92
N CYS A 301 6.56 -6.91 24.80
CA CYS A 301 5.54 -7.60 25.60
C CYS A 301 5.45 -9.09 25.24
N GLU A 302 5.52 -9.47 23.97
CA GLU A 302 5.55 -10.88 23.56
C GLU A 302 6.77 -11.61 24.11
N SER A 303 7.93 -10.95 24.12
CA SER A 303 9.17 -11.52 24.67
C SER A 303 9.24 -11.49 26.21
N GLY A 304 8.47 -10.61 26.87
CA GLY A 304 8.30 -10.57 28.33
C GLY A 304 7.34 -11.64 28.88
N CYS A 305 6.29 -12.00 28.12
CA CYS A 305 5.35 -13.08 28.48
C CYS A 305 5.94 -14.49 28.35
N LEU A 306 7.13 -14.65 27.77
CA LEU A 306 7.84 -15.91 27.63
C LEU A 306 8.83 -16.22 28.77
N LYS A 307 8.89 -15.40 29.83
CA LYS A 307 9.65 -15.73 31.05
C LYS A 307 8.77 -16.52 32.03
N PRO A 308 9.07 -17.79 32.34
CA PRO A 308 8.35 -18.53 33.37
C PRO A 308 8.81 -18.06 34.76
N GLY A 309 7.85 -17.66 35.59
CA GLY A 309 7.85 -17.79 37.04
C GLY A 309 9.03 -17.22 37.83
N SER A 310 8.81 -16.08 38.48
CA SER A 310 9.44 -15.81 39.79
C SER A 310 8.40 -15.31 40.79
N LYS A 311 7.89 -16.28 41.54
CA LYS A 311 7.37 -16.24 42.92
C LYS A 311 6.72 -14.94 43.42
N PHE A 312 5.40 -15.01 43.57
CA PHE A 312 4.62 -14.21 44.50
C PHE A 312 5.15 -14.44 45.92
N VAL A 313 5.75 -13.42 46.55
CA VAL A 313 5.94 -13.39 48.01
C VAL A 313 4.86 -12.47 48.57
N SER A 314 3.92 -13.08 49.28
CA SER A 314 2.83 -12.39 49.97
C SER A 314 3.34 -11.81 51.31
N PRO A 315 3.04 -10.54 51.66
CA PRO A 315 3.41 -9.99 52.95
C PRO A 315 2.28 -10.23 53.97
N HIS A 316 2.33 -11.36 54.68
CA HIS A 316 1.55 -11.55 55.89
C HIS A 316 2.46 -12.09 57.01
N ARG A 317 3.05 -11.16 57.78
CA ARG A 317 3.41 -11.28 59.21
C ARG A 317 4.29 -10.09 59.61
N ALA A 318 3.65 -9.04 60.12
CA ALA A 318 4.29 -8.03 60.97
C ALA A 318 3.17 -7.28 61.71
N ALA A 319 2.45 -7.98 62.59
CA ALA A 319 1.51 -7.37 63.51
C ALA A 319 1.25 -8.35 64.66
N GLU A 320 2.25 -8.55 65.51
CA GLU A 320 2.07 -9.05 66.88
C GLU A 320 3.40 -8.86 67.61
N ASP A 321 3.64 -7.63 68.09
CA ASP A 321 4.20 -7.43 69.43
C ASP A 321 4.12 -5.94 69.80
N GLN A 322 3.01 -5.55 70.42
CA GLN A 322 2.93 -4.38 71.28
C GLN A 322 1.65 -4.46 72.13
N LYS A 323 1.76 -5.11 73.30
CA LYS A 323 0.91 -4.82 74.46
C LYS A 323 1.68 -5.21 75.73
N GLY A 324 1.95 -4.21 76.58
CA GLY A 324 2.75 -4.30 77.82
C GLY A 324 2.06 -5.07 78.98
N PRO A 325 2.34 -4.77 80.25
CA PRO A 325 2.97 -3.57 80.83
C PRO A 325 4.44 -3.70 81.22
#